data_AF-A0A136HVU4-F1
#
_entry.id   AF-A0A136HVU4-F1
#
_cell.length_a   1.000
_cell.length_b   1.000
_cell.length_c   1.000
_cell.angle_alpha   90.00
_cell.angle_beta   90.00
_cell.angle_gamma   90.00
#
_symmetry.space_group_name_H-M   'P 1'
#
loop_
_entity.id
_entity.type
_entity.pdbx_description
1 polymer ?
#
loop_
_entity_poly.entity_id
_entity_poly.type
_entity_poly.pdbx_seq_one_letter_code
_entity_poly.pdbx_strand_id
1 'polypeptide(L)'
;MKKSSRFSLSLLASAALAFSISSTTANASVLLSGWEGSTESGFGNLAMNGNDDGSSGAIVFDAFESLAFDSGVNFFGTSYDRFFINNNGNITFNGTVSSFTPRPFPISNQPMIAPFWGDVDTRCAECGDVFIGSPNENTLVVTWNDVGYYSQNSNPTNTFQLVLIDREDTGAGNFDVEFRYEDIGWTSGSASDGVPAQAGYDAGDGENFFTVPGSQTAAIADIDESNSNTGTPGIWKFAIRDGVLPGDTPENPILPIVNPETPTDYEFEFSIDDPDELVFIDPDVAVGYDYIVNSGPNIASVLLPEGYDDNMFDLFLWDNVLMDWFDTGTDITGGEEYDFNTPVDRFRIMGIDVSNMLEPTPDAFVTGLTFDGSGVVNMNQNAVTVFVPDPVSVPTPNTLFLMLSAMFATLVIRKRKQ
;
A
#
# COMPACT_ATOMS: atom_id res chain seq x y z
N MET A 1 -7.58 -32.81 89.52
CA MET A 1 -6.16 -32.51 89.81
C MET A 1 -5.36 -32.55 88.51
N LYS A 2 -4.75 -31.41 88.11
CA LYS A 2 -3.66 -31.23 87.10
C LYS A 2 -3.97 -31.70 85.66
N LYS A 3 -3.70 -30.99 84.55
CA LYS A 3 -2.73 -29.93 84.16
C LYS A 3 -3.26 -29.30 82.83
N SER A 4 -3.25 -27.98 82.64
CA SER A 4 -2.32 -27.22 81.75
C SER A 4 -2.31 -27.69 80.28
N SER A 5 -2.67 -26.91 79.25
CA SER A 5 -1.87 -25.79 78.73
C SER A 5 -2.51 -25.11 77.48
N ARG A 6 -2.65 -23.77 77.55
CA ARG A 6 -2.35 -22.69 76.57
C ARG A 6 -2.58 -22.84 75.03
N PHE A 7 -3.34 -21.86 74.53
CA PHE A 7 -3.12 -20.95 73.38
C PHE A 7 -2.73 -21.50 72.00
N SER A 8 -3.54 -21.14 71.00
CA SER A 8 -3.07 -20.27 69.89
C SER A 8 -4.24 -19.81 69.01
N LEU A 9 -4.35 -18.48 68.83
CA LEU A 9 -5.14 -17.80 67.80
C LEU A 9 -4.66 -18.28 66.42
N SER A 10 -5.49 -18.95 65.62
CA SER A 10 -5.17 -19.23 64.22
C SER A 10 -5.62 -18.07 63.33
N LEU A 11 -4.62 -17.39 62.78
CA LEU A 11 -4.71 -16.35 61.78
C LEU A 11 -5.22 -16.97 60.46
N LEU A 12 -6.33 -16.45 59.92
CA LEU A 12 -6.77 -16.76 58.55
C LEU A 12 -5.81 -16.08 57.56
N ALA A 13 -4.96 -16.86 56.91
CA ALA A 13 -4.20 -16.43 55.74
C ALA A 13 -4.98 -16.85 54.49
N SER A 14 -5.68 -15.89 53.86
CA SER A 14 -6.21 -16.05 52.52
C SER A 14 -5.06 -15.90 51.53
N ALA A 15 -4.62 -16.99 50.91
CA ALA A 15 -3.72 -16.95 49.78
C ALA A 15 -4.52 -16.54 48.53
N ALA A 16 -4.42 -15.27 48.14
CA ALA A 16 -4.87 -14.82 46.84
C ALA A 16 -3.82 -15.24 45.80
N LEU A 17 -4.15 -16.25 44.99
CA LEU A 17 -3.35 -16.65 43.84
C LEU A 17 -3.56 -15.58 42.75
N ALA A 18 -2.58 -14.70 42.55
CA ALA A 18 -2.59 -13.77 41.44
C ALA A 18 -2.29 -14.56 40.15
N PHE A 19 -3.34 -14.86 39.37
CA PHE A 19 -3.17 -15.27 37.98
C PHE A 19 -2.79 -14.00 37.20
N SER A 20 -1.53 -13.89 36.77
CA SER A 20 -1.20 -12.95 35.71
C SER A 20 -1.81 -13.50 34.42
N ILE A 21 -2.97 -12.96 34.04
CA ILE A 21 -3.47 -13.09 32.69
C ILE A 21 -2.54 -12.21 31.86
N SER A 22 -1.54 -12.81 31.24
CA SER A 22 -0.87 -12.18 30.10
C SER A 22 -1.93 -12.12 29.01
N SER A 23 -2.55 -10.95 28.84
CA SER A 23 -3.33 -10.66 27.64
C SER A 23 -2.34 -10.56 26.50
N THR A 24 -2.11 -11.67 25.78
CA THR A 24 -1.60 -11.60 24.42
C THR A 24 -2.69 -10.90 23.62
N THR A 25 -2.48 -9.65 23.26
CA THR A 25 -3.24 -9.03 22.18
C THR A 25 -2.93 -9.87 20.94
N ALA A 26 -3.85 -10.77 20.57
CA ALA A 26 -3.82 -11.35 19.24
C ALA A 26 -4.07 -10.18 18.29
N ASN A 27 -3.08 -9.83 17.48
CA ASN A 27 -3.33 -8.93 16.35
C ASN A 27 -4.40 -9.58 15.48
N ALA A 28 -5.33 -8.77 14.96
CA ALA A 28 -6.26 -9.28 13.96
C ALA A 28 -5.42 -9.76 12.76
N SER A 29 -5.76 -10.95 12.22
CA SER A 29 -5.10 -11.47 11.01
C SER A 29 -5.16 -10.41 9.90
N VAL A 30 -4.04 -10.21 9.21
CA VAL A 30 -3.95 -9.31 8.06
C VAL A 30 -4.38 -9.98 6.76
N LEU A 31 -4.66 -11.29 6.79
CA LEU A 31 -5.04 -12.06 5.61
C LEU A 31 -6.49 -11.80 5.22
N LEU A 32 -6.73 -11.76 3.92
CA LEU A 32 -8.07 -11.84 3.37
C LEU A 32 -8.55 -13.29 3.46
N SER A 33 -9.71 -13.53 4.08
CA SER A 33 -10.31 -14.86 4.18
C SER A 33 -11.83 -14.80 4.43
N GLY A 34 -12.50 -15.95 4.30
CA GLY A 34 -13.87 -16.15 4.78
C GLY A 34 -14.97 -15.49 3.95
N TRP A 35 -14.68 -15.12 2.70
CA TRP A 35 -15.67 -14.59 1.77
C TRP A 35 -16.65 -15.66 1.29
N GLU A 36 -17.81 -15.22 0.79
CA GLU A 36 -18.81 -16.12 0.21
C GLU A 36 -18.22 -16.88 -0.99
N GLY A 37 -18.32 -18.21 -0.98
CA GLY A 37 -17.72 -19.06 -2.01
C GLY A 37 -16.29 -19.51 -1.74
N SER A 38 -15.67 -19.08 -0.62
CA SER A 38 -14.46 -19.73 -0.12
C SER A 38 -14.75 -21.19 0.32
N THR A 39 -13.78 -22.09 0.13
CA THR A 39 -13.86 -23.48 0.60
C THR A 39 -13.67 -23.55 2.12
N GLU A 40 -13.60 -24.74 2.71
CA GLU A 40 -13.30 -24.92 4.15
C GLU A 40 -11.97 -24.26 4.58
N SER A 41 -11.05 -24.02 3.65
CA SER A 41 -9.80 -23.27 3.90
C SER A 41 -10.02 -21.79 4.21
N GLY A 42 -11.14 -21.20 3.78
CA GLY A 42 -11.38 -19.76 3.84
C GLY A 42 -10.63 -18.94 2.77
N PHE A 43 -9.77 -19.55 1.94
CA PHE A 43 -8.92 -18.85 0.96
C PHE A 43 -9.28 -19.10 -0.52
N GLY A 44 -10.34 -19.86 -0.78
CA GLY A 44 -10.78 -20.19 -2.14
C GLY A 44 -10.46 -21.62 -2.54
N ASN A 45 -10.15 -21.85 -3.81
CA ASN A 45 -9.88 -23.18 -4.37
C ASN A 45 -8.40 -23.53 -4.27
N LEU A 46 -8.08 -24.82 -4.27
CA LEU A 46 -6.69 -25.29 -4.36
C LEU A 46 -6.09 -24.87 -5.72
N ALA A 47 -4.97 -24.15 -5.69
CA ALA A 47 -4.30 -23.68 -6.90
C ALA A 47 -3.54 -24.81 -7.62
N MET A 48 -2.96 -25.73 -6.84
CA MET A 48 -2.23 -26.90 -7.31
C MET A 48 -2.12 -27.97 -6.20
N ASN A 49 -1.90 -29.24 -6.55
CA ASN A 49 -1.62 -30.27 -5.55
C ASN A 49 -0.25 -30.03 -4.90
N GLY A 50 -0.09 -30.44 -3.64
CA GLY A 50 1.18 -30.36 -2.91
C GLY A 50 2.38 -30.88 -3.71
N ASN A 51 3.41 -30.04 -3.82
CA ASN A 51 4.60 -30.26 -4.64
C ASN A 51 5.81 -29.44 -4.10
N ASP A 52 6.84 -29.28 -4.93
CA ASP A 52 8.14 -28.70 -4.57
C ASP A 52 8.42 -27.52 -5.50
N ASP A 53 8.91 -27.80 -6.71
CA ASP A 53 9.25 -26.78 -7.72
C ASP A 53 8.21 -26.67 -8.85
N GLY A 54 7.00 -27.12 -8.58
CA GLY A 54 5.90 -27.12 -9.54
C GLY A 54 5.17 -25.78 -9.61
N SER A 55 4.35 -25.65 -10.64
CA SER A 55 3.45 -24.51 -10.81
C SER A 55 2.07 -25.01 -11.23
N SER A 56 1.08 -24.14 -11.10
CA SER A 56 -0.25 -24.37 -11.66
C SER A 56 -0.20 -24.46 -13.19
N GLY A 57 -1.30 -24.91 -13.80
CA GLY A 57 -1.56 -24.61 -15.21
C GLY A 57 -1.69 -23.10 -15.46
N ALA A 58 -1.75 -22.70 -16.72
CA ALA A 58 -2.05 -21.31 -17.07
C ALA A 58 -3.45 -20.92 -16.58
N ILE A 59 -3.53 -19.81 -15.85
CA ILE A 59 -4.77 -19.23 -15.35
C ILE A 59 -5.02 -17.96 -16.15
N VAL A 60 -6.15 -17.89 -16.85
CA VAL A 60 -6.53 -16.72 -17.64
C VAL A 60 -7.35 -15.79 -16.74
N PHE A 61 -7.05 -14.48 -16.76
CA PHE A 61 -7.71 -13.50 -15.91
C PHE A 61 -9.22 -13.44 -16.15
N ASP A 62 -9.64 -13.53 -17.42
CA ASP A 62 -11.05 -13.50 -17.85
C ASP A 62 -11.79 -14.85 -17.65
N ALA A 63 -11.12 -15.90 -17.15
CA ALA A 63 -11.72 -17.22 -17.02
C ALA A 63 -12.80 -17.29 -15.93
N PHE A 64 -12.84 -16.29 -15.05
CA PHE A 64 -13.82 -16.18 -13.99
C PHE A 64 -14.84 -15.12 -14.37
N GLU A 65 -16.07 -15.54 -14.73
CA GLU A 65 -17.15 -14.63 -15.19
C GLU A 65 -17.48 -13.49 -14.21
N SER A 66 -17.02 -13.60 -12.95
CA SER A 66 -17.21 -12.58 -11.91
C SER A 66 -15.99 -11.70 -11.67
N LEU A 67 -14.84 -11.93 -12.33
CA LEU A 67 -13.66 -11.08 -12.19
C LEU A 67 -13.68 -9.97 -13.24
N ALA A 68 -13.43 -8.74 -12.82
CA ALA A 68 -13.40 -7.54 -13.66
C ALA A 68 -12.10 -7.40 -14.48
N PHE A 69 -11.19 -8.36 -14.44
CA PHE A 69 -9.91 -8.34 -15.18
C PHE A 69 -10.09 -8.65 -16.69
N ASP A 70 -11.13 -8.10 -17.33
CA ASP A 70 -11.46 -8.34 -18.74
C ASP A 70 -10.32 -7.90 -19.69
N SER A 71 -9.60 -6.86 -19.29
CA SER A 71 -8.44 -6.33 -20.02
C SER A 71 -7.11 -7.04 -19.66
N GLY A 72 -7.14 -8.05 -18.79
CA GLY A 72 -5.94 -8.65 -18.20
C GLY A 72 -5.18 -7.65 -17.32
N VAL A 73 -3.85 -7.78 -17.29
CA VAL A 73 -2.98 -6.82 -16.57
C VAL A 73 -1.91 -6.25 -17.51
N ASN A 74 -1.63 -4.97 -17.40
CA ASN A 74 -0.53 -4.28 -18.09
C ASN A 74 0.63 -4.14 -17.10
N PHE A 75 1.56 -5.09 -17.16
CA PHE A 75 2.71 -5.12 -16.28
C PHE A 75 3.91 -4.52 -17.01
N PHE A 76 4.12 -3.22 -16.77
CA PHE A 76 5.19 -2.39 -17.34
C PHE A 76 5.27 -2.41 -18.89
N GLY A 77 4.16 -2.07 -19.53
CA GLY A 77 4.05 -1.91 -20.98
C GLY A 77 3.77 -3.21 -21.72
N THR A 78 3.76 -4.33 -20.99
CA THR A 78 3.41 -5.65 -21.54
C THR A 78 2.08 -6.12 -20.96
N SER A 79 1.09 -6.31 -21.84
CA SER A 79 -0.21 -6.87 -21.46
C SER A 79 -0.15 -8.38 -21.33
N TYR A 80 -0.67 -8.90 -20.22
CA TYR A 80 -0.80 -10.31 -19.92
C TYR A 80 -2.25 -10.68 -19.65
N ASP A 81 -2.73 -11.68 -20.40
CA ASP A 81 -4.07 -12.26 -20.23
C ASP A 81 -4.08 -13.43 -19.24
N ARG A 82 -2.89 -13.89 -18.82
CA ARG A 82 -2.73 -15.08 -17.99
C ARG A 82 -1.51 -15.00 -17.10
N PHE A 83 -1.51 -15.84 -16.08
CA PHE A 83 -0.41 -16.04 -15.15
C PHE A 83 -0.32 -17.51 -14.71
N PHE A 84 0.77 -17.83 -14.02
CA PHE A 84 1.05 -19.14 -13.42
C PHE A 84 1.40 -18.93 -11.96
N ILE A 85 0.76 -19.67 -11.06
CA ILE A 85 1.12 -19.68 -9.63
C ILE A 85 2.24 -20.68 -9.43
N ASN A 86 3.33 -20.25 -8.81
CA ASN A 86 4.46 -21.08 -8.46
C ASN A 86 4.36 -21.53 -7.00
N ASN A 87 4.63 -22.81 -6.73
CA ASN A 87 4.71 -23.32 -5.36
C ASN A 87 5.75 -22.53 -4.54
N ASN A 88 6.84 -22.12 -5.18
CA ASN A 88 7.93 -21.32 -4.61
C ASN A 88 7.56 -19.83 -4.36
N GLY A 89 6.29 -19.50 -4.12
CA GLY A 89 5.88 -18.20 -3.56
C GLY A 89 5.92 -17.00 -4.52
N ASN A 90 5.72 -17.24 -5.82
CA ASN A 90 5.61 -16.20 -6.84
C ASN A 90 4.52 -16.51 -7.87
N ILE A 91 4.11 -15.50 -8.63
CA ILE A 91 3.43 -15.68 -9.91
C ILE A 91 4.32 -15.22 -11.05
N THR A 92 4.10 -15.79 -12.23
CA THR A 92 4.83 -15.46 -13.46
C THR A 92 3.88 -15.38 -14.64
N PHE A 93 4.27 -14.66 -15.70
CA PHE A 93 3.37 -14.41 -16.83
C PHE A 93 3.77 -15.13 -18.11
N ASN A 94 5.08 -15.30 -18.38
CA ASN A 94 5.57 -15.95 -19.60
C ASN A 94 5.52 -17.49 -19.56
N GLY A 95 5.51 -18.10 -18.37
CA GLY A 95 5.53 -19.53 -18.20
C GLY A 95 5.98 -19.94 -16.80
N THR A 96 5.85 -21.24 -16.50
CA THR A 96 6.23 -21.84 -15.23
C THR A 96 7.73 -21.72 -14.93
N VAL A 97 8.09 -21.51 -13.68
CA VAL A 97 9.47 -21.45 -13.19
C VAL A 97 9.71 -22.54 -12.15
N SER A 98 10.77 -23.33 -12.30
CA SER A 98 11.15 -24.38 -11.35
C SER A 98 12.43 -24.06 -10.57
N SER A 99 12.88 -22.80 -10.59
CA SER A 99 14.07 -22.38 -9.84
C SER A 99 13.67 -22.17 -8.38
N PHE A 100 14.34 -22.88 -7.48
CA PHE A 100 14.10 -22.84 -6.03
C PHE A 100 15.00 -21.85 -5.31
N THR A 101 16.26 -21.70 -5.75
CA THR A 101 17.14 -20.66 -5.21
C THR A 101 16.77 -19.32 -5.82
N PRO A 102 16.30 -18.36 -5.01
CA PRO A 102 15.87 -17.08 -5.52
C PRO A 102 17.07 -16.26 -6.00
N ARG A 103 16.87 -15.51 -7.07
CA ARG A 103 17.84 -14.54 -7.60
C ARG A 103 17.38 -13.12 -7.26
N PRO A 104 18.31 -12.19 -6.99
CA PRO A 104 17.93 -10.78 -6.83
C PRO A 104 17.36 -10.25 -8.13
N PHE A 105 16.35 -9.41 -8.03
CA PHE A 105 15.84 -8.64 -9.17
C PHE A 105 16.86 -7.57 -9.57
N PRO A 106 16.94 -7.23 -10.88
CA PRO A 106 16.10 -7.73 -11.97
C PRO A 106 16.60 -9.03 -12.65
N ILE A 107 15.68 -9.76 -13.28
CA ILE A 107 15.84 -11.03 -13.98
C ILE A 107 15.22 -10.89 -15.37
N SER A 108 16.08 -10.79 -16.38
CA SER A 108 15.65 -10.65 -17.76
C SER A 108 14.77 -11.79 -18.27
N ASN A 109 13.74 -11.43 -19.05
CA ASN A 109 12.77 -12.28 -19.74
C ASN A 109 11.88 -13.14 -18.82
N GLN A 110 11.80 -12.83 -17.53
CA GLN A 110 10.98 -13.58 -16.57
C GLN A 110 10.14 -12.63 -15.70
N PRO A 111 9.09 -12.00 -16.27
CA PRO A 111 8.16 -11.16 -15.52
C PRO A 111 7.57 -11.96 -14.35
N MET A 112 7.67 -11.39 -13.15
CA MET A 112 7.35 -12.06 -11.89
C MET A 112 6.81 -11.07 -10.86
N ILE A 113 5.84 -11.51 -10.07
CA ILE A 113 5.43 -10.85 -8.83
C ILE A 113 5.60 -11.88 -7.71
N ALA A 114 6.45 -11.57 -6.74
CA ALA A 114 6.89 -12.49 -5.71
C ALA A 114 6.66 -11.87 -4.33
N PRO A 115 5.55 -12.17 -3.63
CA PRO A 115 5.45 -11.84 -2.22
C PRO A 115 6.58 -12.52 -1.43
N PHE A 116 6.93 -13.76 -1.75
CA PHE A 116 8.01 -14.46 -1.06
C PHE A 116 8.58 -15.59 -1.93
N TRP A 117 9.59 -15.31 -2.74
CA TRP A 117 10.22 -16.34 -3.57
C TRP A 117 11.31 -17.09 -2.78
N GLY A 118 11.01 -18.34 -2.44
CA GLY A 118 11.93 -19.27 -1.78
C GLY A 118 11.64 -20.72 -2.15
N ASP A 119 12.44 -21.63 -1.60
CA ASP A 119 12.40 -23.08 -1.87
C ASP A 119 11.33 -23.76 -0.98
N VAL A 120 10.07 -23.51 -1.37
CA VAL A 120 8.84 -23.94 -0.69
C VAL A 120 8.59 -25.41 -0.98
N ASP A 121 8.20 -26.17 0.04
CA ASP A 121 7.83 -27.58 -0.12
C ASP A 121 6.51 -27.87 0.59
N THR A 122 5.47 -28.20 -0.19
CA THR A 122 4.11 -28.51 0.30
C THR A 122 3.83 -30.01 0.31
N ARG A 123 4.84 -30.88 0.11
CA ARG A 123 4.67 -32.34 0.14
C ARG A 123 4.60 -32.90 1.57
N CYS A 124 4.98 -32.11 2.56
CA CYS A 124 5.08 -32.59 3.93
C CYS A 124 3.69 -32.81 4.55
N ALA A 125 3.56 -33.80 5.43
CA ALA A 125 2.26 -34.24 5.93
C ALA A 125 1.52 -33.21 6.79
N GLU A 126 2.26 -32.26 7.36
CA GLU A 126 1.76 -31.18 8.21
C GLU A 126 1.85 -29.81 7.52
N CYS A 127 2.26 -29.76 6.24
CA CYS A 127 2.26 -28.54 5.45
C CYS A 127 0.83 -28.19 5.06
N GLY A 128 0.57 -26.90 4.92
CA GLY A 128 -0.60 -26.42 4.20
C GLY A 128 -0.38 -26.42 2.68
N ASP A 129 -1.20 -25.63 2.00
CA ASP A 129 -1.37 -25.66 0.56
C ASP A 129 -1.36 -24.25 -0.04
N VAL A 130 -1.33 -24.19 -1.37
CA VAL A 130 -1.47 -22.95 -2.13
C VAL A 130 -2.89 -22.83 -2.68
N PHE A 131 -3.55 -21.71 -2.38
CA PHE A 131 -4.94 -21.43 -2.75
C PHE A 131 -5.05 -20.24 -3.69
N ILE A 132 -6.13 -20.20 -4.45
CA ILE A 132 -6.55 -19.06 -5.28
C ILE A 132 -8.04 -18.79 -5.06
N GLY A 133 -8.42 -17.53 -4.90
CA GLY A 133 -9.81 -17.14 -4.82
C GLY A 133 -10.03 -15.66 -5.04
N SER A 134 -11.29 -15.26 -5.00
CA SER A 134 -11.71 -13.89 -5.28
C SER A 134 -12.71 -13.44 -4.21
N PRO A 135 -12.33 -12.49 -3.33
CA PRO A 135 -13.23 -11.94 -2.32
C PRO A 135 -14.36 -11.07 -2.89
N ASN A 136 -14.12 -10.46 -4.06
CA ASN A 136 -15.05 -9.59 -4.78
C ASN A 136 -14.62 -9.50 -6.26
N GLU A 137 -15.43 -8.86 -7.10
CA GLU A 137 -15.23 -8.84 -8.55
C GLU A 137 -13.91 -8.21 -9.01
N ASN A 138 -13.32 -7.30 -8.24
CA ASN A 138 -12.06 -6.65 -8.62
C ASN A 138 -10.83 -7.31 -7.98
N THR A 139 -11.00 -8.28 -7.09
CA THR A 139 -9.90 -8.78 -6.27
C THR A 139 -9.63 -10.26 -6.53
N LEU A 140 -8.37 -10.57 -6.84
CA LEU A 140 -7.84 -11.93 -6.90
C LEU A 140 -6.80 -12.12 -5.80
N VAL A 141 -6.87 -13.23 -5.07
CA VAL A 141 -5.96 -13.56 -3.97
C VAL A 141 -5.32 -14.91 -4.24
N VAL A 142 -4.00 -14.98 -4.11
CA VAL A 142 -3.23 -16.21 -4.03
C VAL A 142 -2.65 -16.33 -2.63
N THR A 143 -2.95 -17.42 -1.94
CA THR A 143 -2.50 -17.65 -0.55
C THR A 143 -1.56 -18.84 -0.50
N TRP A 144 -0.36 -18.64 0.01
CA TRP A 144 0.51 -19.72 0.47
C TRP A 144 0.27 -19.86 1.97
N ASN A 145 -0.54 -20.84 2.37
CA ASN A 145 -0.94 -21.02 3.76
C ASN A 145 -0.14 -22.15 4.41
N ASP A 146 0.51 -21.86 5.53
CA ASP A 146 1.29 -22.80 6.35
C ASP A 146 2.28 -23.63 5.50
N VAL A 147 2.95 -22.97 4.55
CA VAL A 147 3.85 -23.66 3.63
C VAL A 147 5.20 -23.92 4.29
N GLY A 148 5.68 -25.15 4.11
CA GLY A 148 6.98 -25.60 4.58
C GLY A 148 8.13 -25.21 3.65
N TYR A 149 9.33 -25.64 4.01
CA TYR A 149 10.55 -25.45 3.21
C TYR A 149 11.21 -26.78 2.91
N TYR A 150 11.92 -26.83 1.78
CA TYR A 150 12.60 -28.04 1.35
C TYR A 150 13.57 -28.56 2.43
N SER A 151 13.67 -29.87 2.69
CA SER A 151 12.92 -30.99 2.10
C SER A 151 11.86 -31.52 3.07
N GLN A 152 10.60 -31.19 2.82
CA GLN A 152 9.43 -31.62 3.59
C GLN A 152 9.47 -31.20 5.07
N ASN A 153 10.02 -30.03 5.37
CA ASN A 153 9.98 -29.48 6.73
C ASN A 153 8.69 -28.68 6.95
N SER A 154 7.91 -29.04 7.98
CA SER A 154 6.71 -28.33 8.43
C SER A 154 6.95 -27.40 9.62
N ASN A 155 8.19 -27.22 10.06
CA ASN A 155 8.46 -26.42 11.25
C ASN A 155 9.81 -25.68 11.13
N PRO A 156 9.78 -24.34 11.09
CA PRO A 156 8.58 -23.49 11.05
C PRO A 156 7.91 -23.47 9.65
N THR A 157 6.74 -22.84 9.55
CA THR A 157 6.00 -22.58 8.30
C THR A 157 5.98 -21.09 7.97
N ASN A 158 5.59 -20.76 6.74
CA ASN A 158 5.28 -19.40 6.32
C ASN A 158 3.83 -19.30 5.85
N THR A 159 3.17 -18.18 6.12
CA THR A 159 1.84 -17.84 5.63
C THR A 159 1.81 -16.43 5.06
N PHE A 160 1.50 -16.33 3.76
CA PHE A 160 1.48 -15.05 3.04
C PHE A 160 0.53 -15.06 1.83
N GLN A 161 0.15 -13.87 1.37
CA GLN A 161 -0.73 -13.65 0.24
C GLN A 161 -0.14 -12.69 -0.79
N LEU A 162 -0.46 -12.97 -2.05
CA LEU A 162 -0.48 -12.00 -3.13
C LEU A 162 -1.92 -11.62 -3.42
N VAL A 163 -2.21 -10.32 -3.45
CA VAL A 163 -3.50 -9.77 -3.88
C VAL A 163 -3.27 -8.98 -5.15
N LEU A 164 -4.06 -9.24 -6.18
CA LEU A 164 -4.17 -8.39 -7.37
C LEU A 164 -5.53 -7.71 -7.32
N ILE A 165 -5.55 -6.40 -7.51
CA ILE A 165 -6.77 -5.59 -7.51
C ILE A 165 -6.88 -4.93 -8.87
N ASP A 166 -7.93 -5.26 -9.61
CA ASP A 166 -8.24 -4.62 -10.89
C ASP A 166 -8.50 -3.13 -10.67
N ARG A 167 -7.87 -2.30 -11.51
CA ARG A 167 -8.02 -0.84 -11.51
C ARG A 167 -8.42 -0.34 -12.90
N GLU A 168 -9.28 -1.08 -13.60
CA GLU A 168 -9.80 -0.64 -14.90
C GLU A 168 -10.54 0.71 -14.82
N ASP A 169 -11.01 1.10 -13.62
CA ASP A 169 -11.52 2.43 -13.30
C ASP A 169 -10.52 3.56 -13.61
N THR A 170 -9.22 3.25 -13.62
CA THR A 170 -8.12 4.20 -13.91
C THR A 170 -7.46 4.00 -15.28
N GLY A 171 -7.79 2.93 -16.00
CA GLY A 171 -7.17 2.61 -17.29
C GLY A 171 -7.13 1.11 -17.57
N ALA A 172 -7.21 0.73 -18.85
CA ALA A 172 -7.28 -0.68 -19.23
C ALA A 172 -6.00 -1.44 -18.83
N GLY A 173 -6.17 -2.52 -18.07
CA GLY A 173 -5.07 -3.35 -17.57
C GLY A 173 -4.32 -2.76 -16.37
N ASN A 174 -4.76 -1.62 -15.83
CA ASN A 174 -4.21 -1.09 -14.59
C ASN A 174 -4.60 -1.98 -13.42
N PHE A 175 -3.69 -2.15 -12.46
CA PHE A 175 -3.95 -2.99 -11.29
C PHE A 175 -3.09 -2.57 -10.11
N ASP A 176 -3.55 -2.88 -8.90
CA ASP A 176 -2.73 -2.80 -7.69
C ASP A 176 -2.28 -4.19 -7.26
N VAL A 177 -1.16 -4.24 -6.57
CA VAL A 177 -0.59 -5.42 -5.94
C VAL A 177 -0.54 -5.19 -4.44
N GLU A 178 -1.02 -6.15 -3.65
CA GLU A 178 -0.72 -6.18 -2.21
C GLU A 178 -0.02 -7.49 -1.82
N PHE A 179 1.00 -7.38 -0.97
CA PHE A 179 1.55 -8.52 -0.24
C PHE A 179 1.06 -8.46 1.20
N ARG A 180 0.58 -9.59 1.73
CA ARG A 180 0.13 -9.69 3.13
C ARG A 180 0.85 -10.85 3.79
N TYR A 181 1.52 -10.60 4.91
CA TYR A 181 2.31 -11.59 5.66
C TYR A 181 1.70 -11.78 7.04
N GLU A 182 1.39 -13.02 7.40
CA GLU A 182 0.85 -13.33 8.73
C GLU A 182 1.89 -13.94 9.66
N ASP A 183 2.66 -14.91 9.16
CA ASP A 183 3.71 -15.59 9.93
C ASP A 183 4.85 -15.96 8.98
N ILE A 184 6.08 -15.51 9.28
CA ILE A 184 7.28 -15.80 8.48
C ILE A 184 8.31 -16.47 9.37
N GLY A 185 8.21 -17.79 9.50
CA GLY A 185 9.10 -18.56 10.35
C GLY A 185 10.40 -19.00 9.69
N TRP A 186 10.49 -19.04 8.36
CA TRP A 186 11.71 -19.43 7.64
C TRP A 186 12.04 -18.46 6.49
N THR A 187 13.34 -18.33 6.19
CA THR A 187 13.85 -17.37 5.18
C THR A 187 14.51 -18.03 3.98
N SER A 188 14.96 -19.28 4.08
CA SER A 188 15.61 -20.02 2.98
C SER A 188 15.28 -21.51 3.08
N GLY A 189 15.22 -22.20 1.94
CA GLY A 189 15.12 -23.65 1.94
C GLY A 189 16.47 -24.35 2.07
N SER A 190 16.44 -25.61 2.48
CA SER A 190 17.66 -26.35 2.84
C SER A 190 18.61 -26.61 1.67
N ALA A 191 18.13 -26.52 0.42
CA ALA A 191 18.94 -26.71 -0.79
C ALA A 191 19.43 -25.40 -1.42
N SER A 192 19.06 -24.25 -0.86
CA SER A 192 19.38 -22.93 -1.42
C SER A 192 20.69 -22.33 -0.88
N ASP A 193 21.59 -23.14 -0.29
CA ASP A 193 22.87 -22.68 0.29
C ASP A 193 22.73 -21.50 1.29
N GLY A 194 21.56 -21.37 1.93
CA GLY A 194 21.24 -20.30 2.87
C GLY A 194 20.91 -18.95 2.20
N VAL A 195 20.70 -18.92 0.88
CA VAL A 195 20.22 -17.74 0.15
C VAL A 195 18.80 -17.42 0.62
N PRO A 196 18.55 -16.25 1.24
CA PRO A 196 17.23 -15.86 1.72
C PRO A 196 16.26 -15.55 0.58
N ALA A 197 14.97 -15.55 0.91
CA ALA A 197 13.89 -15.30 -0.04
C ALA A 197 13.99 -13.95 -0.75
N GLN A 198 13.51 -13.89 -1.99
CA GLN A 198 13.34 -12.65 -2.75
C GLN A 198 11.87 -12.20 -2.67
N ALA A 199 11.62 -10.96 -2.23
CA ALA A 199 10.28 -10.37 -2.20
C ALA A 199 10.24 -9.07 -3.02
N GLY A 200 9.19 -8.87 -3.82
CA GLY A 200 9.04 -7.74 -4.73
C GLY A 200 8.35 -8.08 -6.05
N TYR A 201 8.59 -7.27 -7.07
CA TYR A 201 8.15 -7.53 -8.44
C TYR A 201 9.24 -7.19 -9.45
N ASP A 202 9.15 -7.77 -10.64
CA ASP A 202 10.12 -7.61 -11.72
C ASP A 202 9.42 -7.79 -13.06
N ALA A 203 9.43 -6.75 -13.90
CA ALA A 203 8.83 -6.78 -15.23
C ALA A 203 9.59 -7.69 -16.22
N GLY A 204 10.82 -8.09 -15.87
CA GLY A 204 11.68 -8.90 -16.72
C GLY A 204 12.28 -8.15 -17.92
N ASP A 205 12.15 -6.83 -17.97
CA ASP A 205 12.77 -5.96 -18.97
C ASP A 205 14.18 -5.50 -18.57
N GLY A 206 14.55 -5.65 -17.29
CA GLY A 206 15.84 -5.24 -16.75
C GLY A 206 15.85 -3.81 -16.21
N GLU A 207 14.71 -3.11 -16.24
CA GLU A 207 14.55 -1.72 -15.84
C GLU A 207 13.50 -1.62 -14.73
N ASN A 208 12.29 -2.16 -14.94
CA ASN A 208 11.17 -2.02 -14.02
C ASN A 208 11.14 -3.16 -13.00
N PHE A 209 11.63 -2.92 -11.79
CA PHE A 209 11.56 -3.87 -10.68
C PHE A 209 11.54 -3.15 -9.33
N PHE A 210 11.01 -3.83 -8.32
CA PHE A 210 11.06 -3.39 -6.93
C PHE A 210 11.45 -4.56 -6.04
N THR A 211 12.23 -4.29 -5.00
CA THR A 211 12.62 -5.26 -3.99
C THR A 211 12.19 -4.77 -2.61
N VAL A 212 11.41 -5.58 -1.90
CA VAL A 212 10.99 -5.26 -0.53
C VAL A 212 12.23 -5.17 0.38
N PRO A 213 12.31 -4.18 1.29
CA PRO A 213 13.39 -4.10 2.27
C PRO A 213 13.62 -5.42 3.01
N GLY A 214 14.89 -5.83 3.14
CA GLY A 214 15.29 -7.08 3.79
C GLY A 214 15.32 -8.31 2.88
N SER A 215 14.72 -8.25 1.68
CA SER A 215 14.81 -9.29 0.65
C SER A 215 16.26 -9.69 0.36
N GLN A 216 16.51 -10.98 0.11
CA GLN A 216 17.85 -11.59 -0.08
C GLN A 216 18.80 -11.44 1.13
N THR A 217 18.27 -11.06 2.30
CA THR A 217 19.04 -10.97 3.54
C THR A 217 18.32 -11.67 4.68
N ALA A 218 18.99 -11.82 5.82
CA ALA A 218 18.36 -12.40 7.01
C ALA A 218 17.19 -11.55 7.55
N ALA A 219 17.11 -10.26 7.20
CA ALA A 219 16.05 -9.36 7.65
C ALA A 219 14.67 -9.68 7.03
N ILE A 220 14.61 -10.50 5.97
CA ILE A 220 13.33 -10.97 5.41
C ILE A 220 12.51 -11.80 6.41
N ALA A 221 13.13 -12.27 7.49
CA ALA A 221 12.44 -12.96 8.59
C ALA A 221 11.41 -12.06 9.29
N ASP A 222 11.61 -10.75 9.28
CA ASP A 222 10.80 -9.79 10.03
C ASP A 222 9.78 -9.08 9.11
N ILE A 223 9.55 -9.56 7.88
CA ILE A 223 8.72 -8.84 6.88
C ILE A 223 7.24 -8.71 7.29
N ASP A 224 6.75 -9.61 8.14
CA ASP A 224 5.43 -9.60 8.79
C ASP A 224 5.34 -8.64 9.98
N GLU A 225 6.47 -8.31 10.62
CA GLU A 225 6.53 -7.40 11.78
C GLU A 225 7.09 -6.00 11.44
N SER A 226 7.79 -5.88 10.32
CA SER A 226 8.44 -4.65 9.88
C SER A 226 7.43 -3.60 9.44
N ASN A 227 7.79 -2.32 9.61
CA ASN A 227 7.05 -1.23 9.00
C ASN A 227 7.03 -1.43 7.48
N SER A 228 5.84 -1.28 6.92
CA SER A 228 5.58 -1.43 5.50
C SER A 228 5.19 -0.10 4.90
N ASN A 229 5.15 -0.06 3.58
CA ASN A 229 4.61 1.07 2.84
C ASN A 229 3.07 1.21 2.94
N THR A 230 2.40 0.59 3.93
CA THR A 230 0.99 0.85 4.23
C THR A 230 0.78 1.41 5.65
N GLY A 231 1.88 1.58 6.41
CA GLY A 231 1.83 1.84 7.85
C GLY A 231 1.28 0.67 8.68
N THR A 232 0.83 -0.42 8.03
CA THR A 232 0.37 -1.64 8.67
C THR A 232 1.42 -2.73 8.51
N PRO A 233 2.07 -3.18 9.61
CA PRO A 233 3.05 -4.25 9.54
C PRO A 233 2.54 -5.47 8.76
N GLY A 234 3.40 -6.01 7.91
CA GLY A 234 3.08 -7.16 7.08
C GLY A 234 2.18 -6.88 5.88
N ILE A 235 1.77 -5.63 5.59
CA ILE A 235 1.01 -5.31 4.36
C ILE A 235 1.81 -4.36 3.47
N TRP A 236 2.19 -4.82 2.29
CA TRP A 236 2.84 -3.97 1.27
C TRP A 236 1.89 -3.74 0.11
N LYS A 237 1.88 -2.54 -0.48
CA LYS A 237 1.00 -2.20 -1.61
C LYS A 237 1.72 -1.45 -2.71
N PHE A 238 1.46 -1.79 -3.97
CA PHE A 238 2.05 -1.15 -5.13
C PHE A 238 0.96 -0.86 -6.16
N ALA A 239 0.98 0.34 -6.72
CA ALA A 239 0.14 0.68 -7.86
C ALA A 239 0.90 0.42 -9.16
N ILE A 240 0.24 -0.17 -10.16
CA ILE A 240 0.79 -0.35 -11.50
C ILE A 240 -0.20 0.28 -12.47
N ARG A 241 0.25 1.34 -13.17
CA ARG A 241 -0.57 2.17 -14.05
C ARG A 241 0.09 2.34 -15.38
N ASP A 242 -0.69 2.16 -16.44
CA ASP A 242 -0.34 2.34 -17.86
C ASP A 242 0.97 1.65 -18.30
N GLY A 243 1.46 0.70 -17.50
CA GLY A 243 2.73 0.05 -17.77
C GLY A 243 3.96 0.91 -17.45
N VAL A 244 3.88 1.81 -16.47
CA VAL A 244 4.96 2.69 -16.01
C VAL A 244 5.02 2.67 -14.48
N LEU A 245 6.18 2.93 -13.87
CA LEU A 245 6.26 3.05 -12.41
C LEU A 245 5.48 4.31 -11.98
N PRO A 246 4.69 4.25 -10.89
CA PRO A 246 4.22 5.47 -10.25
C PRO A 246 5.44 6.32 -9.90
N GLY A 247 5.37 7.61 -10.21
CA GLY A 247 6.46 8.56 -9.97
C GLY A 247 7.17 9.08 -11.20
N ASP A 248 6.92 8.52 -12.39
CA ASP A 248 7.69 8.88 -13.59
C ASP A 248 7.11 10.10 -14.36
N THR A 249 5.83 10.42 -14.13
CA THR A 249 5.15 11.56 -14.79
C THR A 249 4.18 12.25 -13.85
N PRO A 250 3.85 13.55 -14.07
CA PRO A 250 2.78 14.22 -13.34
C PRO A 250 1.42 13.52 -13.45
N GLU A 251 1.16 12.83 -14.57
CA GLU A 251 -0.08 12.09 -14.80
C GLU A 251 -0.12 10.69 -14.15
N ASN A 252 1.00 10.25 -13.56
CA ASN A 252 1.12 8.96 -12.84
C ASN A 252 2.06 9.11 -11.62
N PRO A 253 1.70 9.93 -10.62
CA PRO A 253 2.54 10.15 -9.44
C PRO A 253 2.54 8.95 -8.48
N ILE A 254 3.52 8.90 -7.59
CA ILE A 254 3.49 8.04 -6.41
C ILE A 254 2.40 8.57 -5.47
N LEU A 255 1.49 7.69 -5.09
CA LEU A 255 0.40 7.99 -4.16
C LEU A 255 0.83 7.77 -2.70
N PRO A 256 0.21 8.47 -1.74
CA PRO A 256 0.62 8.43 -0.36
C PRO A 256 0.14 7.15 0.32
N ILE A 257 0.90 6.77 1.33
CA ILE A 257 0.58 5.74 2.29
C ILE A 257 -0.32 6.37 3.34
N VAL A 258 -1.61 6.05 3.31
CA VAL A 258 -2.59 6.65 4.23
C VAL A 258 -2.65 5.86 5.53
N ASN A 259 -2.23 6.48 6.64
CA ASN A 259 -2.44 5.95 7.98
C ASN A 259 -3.89 6.23 8.45
N PRO A 260 -4.71 5.20 8.73
CA PRO A 260 -6.10 5.39 9.15
C PRO A 260 -6.26 6.04 10.54
N GLU A 261 -5.22 6.06 11.37
CA GLU A 261 -5.23 6.74 12.68
C GLU A 261 -4.86 8.24 12.57
N THR A 262 -4.13 8.62 11.52
CA THR A 262 -3.72 10.00 11.20
C THR A 262 -3.94 10.29 9.71
N PRO A 263 -5.19 10.38 9.24
CA PRO A 263 -5.54 10.44 7.82
C PRO A 263 -5.12 11.75 7.11
N THR A 264 -4.33 12.60 7.77
CA THR A 264 -3.80 13.87 7.25
C THR A 264 -2.27 13.87 7.15
N ASP A 265 -1.61 12.82 7.66
CA ASP A 265 -0.15 12.64 7.58
C ASP A 265 0.11 11.62 6.46
N TYR A 266 0.62 12.11 5.33
CA TYR A 266 0.89 11.31 4.14
C TYR A 266 2.35 10.88 4.13
N GLU A 267 2.60 9.58 4.12
CA GLU A 267 3.93 8.98 4.05
C GLU A 267 4.19 8.44 2.64
N PHE A 268 5.41 8.53 2.14
CA PHE A 268 5.82 7.99 0.84
C PHE A 268 7.10 7.19 1.03
N GLU A 269 7.19 6.04 0.36
CA GLU A 269 8.38 5.19 0.36
C GLU A 269 8.69 4.72 -1.07
N PHE A 270 9.89 5.05 -1.57
CA PHE A 270 10.34 4.69 -2.92
C PHE A 270 11.87 4.65 -3.00
N SER A 271 12.41 4.06 -4.06
CA SER A 271 13.86 3.94 -4.31
C SER A 271 14.31 4.97 -5.35
N ILE A 272 15.45 5.61 -5.09
CA ILE A 272 16.14 6.49 -6.04
C ILE A 272 17.32 5.71 -6.64
N ASP A 273 17.21 5.42 -7.93
CA ASP A 273 18.27 4.75 -8.70
C ASP A 273 19.22 5.77 -9.37
N ASP A 274 18.70 6.91 -9.82
CA ASP A 274 19.46 8.04 -10.35
C ASP A 274 19.09 9.34 -9.59
N PRO A 275 20.04 10.04 -8.93
CA PRO A 275 19.75 11.29 -8.22
C PRO A 275 19.22 12.42 -9.12
N ASP A 276 19.50 12.35 -10.43
CA ASP A 276 19.06 13.35 -11.40
C ASP A 276 17.64 13.04 -11.97
N GLU A 277 17.01 11.94 -11.55
CA GLU A 277 15.65 11.56 -11.94
C GLU A 277 14.60 12.33 -11.13
N LEU A 278 13.60 12.89 -11.83
CA LEU A 278 12.46 13.56 -11.21
C LEU A 278 11.44 12.51 -10.76
N VAL A 279 11.17 12.47 -9.46
CA VAL A 279 10.09 11.64 -8.90
C VAL A 279 8.88 12.50 -8.61
N PHE A 280 7.73 12.15 -9.18
CA PHE A 280 6.45 12.82 -8.97
C PHE A 280 5.69 12.16 -7.82
N ILE A 281 5.36 12.94 -6.79
CA ILE A 281 4.54 12.51 -5.65
C ILE A 281 3.27 13.36 -5.58
N ASP A 282 2.18 12.80 -5.06
CA ASP A 282 0.92 13.55 -4.86
C ASP A 282 0.33 13.31 -3.45
N PRO A 283 0.13 14.34 -2.61
CA PRO A 283 -0.55 14.21 -1.31
C PRO A 283 -2.05 14.49 -1.41
N ASP A 284 -2.81 14.24 -0.32
CA ASP A 284 -4.12 14.90 -0.17
C ASP A 284 -3.99 16.32 0.48
N VAL A 285 -5.00 17.16 0.24
CA VAL A 285 -4.90 18.62 0.09
C VAL A 285 -4.84 19.50 1.34
N ALA A 286 -4.13 20.64 1.18
CA ALA A 286 -4.30 21.83 1.99
C ALA A 286 -3.84 23.18 1.35
N VAL A 287 -3.79 24.29 2.12
CA VAL A 287 -3.37 25.64 1.65
C VAL A 287 -1.83 25.82 1.59
N GLY A 288 -1.11 24.71 1.75
CA GLY A 288 0.34 24.61 1.78
C GLY A 288 0.77 23.20 2.20
N TYR A 289 2.06 22.85 2.05
CA TYR A 289 2.59 21.52 2.38
C TYR A 289 3.95 21.59 3.07
N ASP A 290 4.18 20.69 4.02
CA ASP A 290 5.49 20.41 4.62
C ASP A 290 6.06 19.13 4.02
N TYR A 291 7.21 19.20 3.37
CA TYR A 291 7.95 18.05 2.86
C TYR A 291 9.06 17.72 3.85
N ILE A 292 9.14 16.48 4.35
CA ILE A 292 10.08 16.07 5.40
C ILE A 292 10.67 14.70 5.07
N VAL A 293 11.98 14.62 4.86
CA VAL A 293 12.72 13.36 4.74
C VAL A 293 12.97 12.81 6.15
N ASN A 294 12.37 11.66 6.46
CA ASN A 294 12.56 10.98 7.75
C ASN A 294 13.86 10.16 7.75
N SER A 295 14.20 9.58 6.59
CA SER A 295 15.45 8.85 6.36
C SER A 295 15.76 8.74 4.86
N GLY A 296 17.04 8.81 4.49
CA GLY A 296 17.49 8.69 3.10
C GLY A 296 18.31 9.91 2.63
N PRO A 297 18.59 10.01 1.32
CA PRO A 297 19.12 11.21 0.67
C PRO A 297 18.26 12.46 0.88
N ASN A 298 18.87 13.65 0.87
CA ASN A 298 18.16 14.93 1.02
C ASN A 298 17.61 15.43 -0.32
N ILE A 299 16.64 16.33 -0.26
CA ILE A 299 15.98 16.92 -1.45
C ILE A 299 16.90 17.97 -2.07
N ALA A 300 17.14 17.87 -3.38
CA ALA A 300 18.04 18.74 -4.15
C ALA A 300 17.31 19.81 -4.97
N SER A 301 16.14 19.51 -5.54
CA SER A 301 15.27 20.48 -6.23
C SER A 301 13.78 20.13 -6.06
N VAL A 302 12.91 21.07 -6.43
CA VAL A 302 11.44 20.89 -6.45
C VAL A 302 10.82 21.52 -7.70
N LEU A 303 9.85 20.84 -8.31
CA LEU A 303 8.99 21.31 -9.39
C LEU A 303 7.53 21.30 -8.93
N LEU A 304 6.93 22.49 -8.78
CA LEU A 304 5.54 22.66 -8.32
C LEU A 304 4.55 22.72 -9.51
N PRO A 305 3.28 22.29 -9.32
CA PRO A 305 2.29 22.24 -10.40
C PRO A 305 1.85 23.64 -10.87
N GLU A 306 1.41 23.73 -12.13
CA GLU A 306 0.75 24.93 -12.69
C GLU A 306 -0.78 24.88 -12.48
N GLY A 307 -1.44 26.04 -12.53
CA GLY A 307 -2.91 26.12 -12.56
C GLY A 307 -3.55 26.55 -11.24
N TYR A 308 -2.74 26.97 -10.26
CA TYR A 308 -3.18 27.47 -8.96
C TYR A 308 -2.83 28.96 -8.83
N ASP A 309 -3.84 29.79 -8.60
CA ASP A 309 -3.72 31.23 -8.37
C ASP A 309 -2.97 32.02 -9.45
N ASP A 310 -1.87 32.68 -9.07
CA ASP A 310 -0.95 33.40 -9.95
C ASP A 310 0.28 32.54 -10.30
N ASN A 311 0.23 31.23 -10.01
CA ASN A 311 1.32 30.26 -10.13
C ASN A 311 2.56 30.63 -9.32
N MET A 312 2.41 31.39 -8.23
CA MET A 312 3.50 31.71 -7.30
C MET A 312 3.27 31.06 -5.94
N PHE A 313 4.32 30.47 -5.39
CA PHE A 313 4.27 29.75 -4.12
C PHE A 313 5.36 30.24 -3.18
N ASP A 314 5.00 30.51 -1.92
CA ASP A 314 5.94 31.01 -0.91
C ASP A 314 6.80 29.88 -0.35
N LEU A 315 8.13 30.01 -0.44
CA LEU A 315 9.08 29.02 0.12
C LEU A 315 9.46 29.34 1.56
N PHE A 316 9.28 28.35 2.43
CA PHE A 316 9.73 28.34 3.81
C PHE A 316 10.79 27.24 4.02
N LEU A 317 11.81 27.55 4.80
CA LEU A 317 12.85 26.60 5.22
C LEU A 317 12.85 26.42 6.74
N TRP A 318 13.39 25.31 7.21
CA TRP A 318 13.43 24.99 8.64
C TRP A 318 14.68 25.55 9.33
N ASP A 319 14.50 26.27 10.43
CA ASP A 319 15.59 26.71 11.30
C ASP A 319 15.80 25.72 12.46
N ASN A 320 16.86 24.92 12.37
CA ASN A 320 17.22 23.93 13.40
C ASN A 320 17.60 24.54 14.76
N VAL A 321 17.94 25.83 14.83
CA VAL A 321 18.29 26.52 16.08
C VAL A 321 17.02 27.01 16.78
N LEU A 322 16.08 27.54 16.00
CA LEU A 322 14.82 28.07 16.52
C LEU A 322 13.72 27.02 16.63
N MET A 323 13.90 25.85 15.98
CA MET A 323 12.91 24.78 15.88
C MET A 323 11.59 25.30 15.29
N ASP A 324 11.69 26.15 14.27
CA ASP A 324 10.55 26.81 13.63
C ASP A 324 10.80 27.03 12.13
N TRP A 325 9.71 27.23 11.39
CA TRP A 325 9.75 27.60 9.97
C TRP A 325 10.10 29.08 9.81
N PHE A 326 10.94 29.41 8.84
CA PHE A 326 11.19 30.79 8.46
C PHE A 326 10.89 31.01 6.98
N ASP A 327 10.23 32.13 6.70
CA ASP A 327 9.95 32.62 5.35
C ASP A 327 11.26 33.06 4.69
N THR A 328 11.58 32.48 3.53
CA THR A 328 12.79 32.84 2.78
C THR A 328 12.65 34.15 2.02
N GLY A 329 11.43 34.64 1.81
CA GLY A 329 11.09 35.73 0.89
C GLY A 329 11.31 35.37 -0.58
N THR A 330 11.36 34.08 -0.91
CA THR A 330 11.50 33.57 -2.28
C THR A 330 10.17 32.97 -2.72
N ASP A 331 9.72 33.41 -3.90
CA ASP A 331 8.53 32.87 -4.53
C ASP A 331 8.97 31.87 -5.63
N ILE A 332 8.43 30.65 -5.59
CA ILE A 332 8.65 29.62 -6.62
C ILE A 332 7.54 29.73 -7.65
N THR A 333 7.92 29.77 -8.93
CA THR A 333 6.95 29.76 -10.04
C THR A 333 6.58 28.33 -10.40
N GLY A 334 5.28 28.01 -10.35
CA GLY A 334 4.76 26.70 -10.80
C GLY A 334 5.13 26.43 -12.26
N GLY A 335 5.47 25.18 -12.57
CA GLY A 335 5.96 24.77 -13.89
C GLY A 335 7.46 25.02 -14.13
N GLU A 336 8.15 25.70 -13.22
CA GLU A 336 9.61 25.89 -13.27
C GLU A 336 10.28 25.17 -12.08
N GLU A 337 11.36 24.45 -12.37
CA GLU A 337 12.14 23.75 -11.34
C GLU A 337 12.96 24.75 -10.51
N TYR A 338 12.96 24.56 -9.19
CA TYR A 338 13.73 25.35 -8.24
C TYR A 338 14.83 24.52 -7.59
N ASP A 339 16.09 24.90 -7.82
CA ASP A 339 17.28 24.26 -7.25
C ASP A 339 17.59 24.76 -5.83
N PHE A 340 17.68 23.84 -4.86
CA PHE A 340 18.21 24.17 -3.55
C PHE A 340 19.74 24.29 -3.62
N ASN A 341 20.27 25.49 -3.34
CA ASN A 341 21.73 25.72 -3.28
C ASN A 341 22.47 24.78 -2.32
N THR A 342 21.76 24.23 -1.33
CA THR A 342 22.23 23.17 -0.45
C THR A 342 21.05 22.23 -0.23
N PRO A 343 21.19 20.91 -0.46
CA PRO A 343 20.12 19.96 -0.27
C PRO A 343 19.51 20.07 1.13
N VAL A 344 18.18 19.93 1.20
CA VAL A 344 17.41 20.11 2.42
C VAL A 344 16.73 18.81 2.83
N ASP A 345 16.66 18.55 4.14
CA ASP A 345 15.89 17.44 4.68
C ASP A 345 14.39 17.80 4.79
N ARG A 346 14.05 19.10 4.77
CA ARG A 346 12.66 19.56 4.79
C ARG A 346 12.48 20.98 4.23
N PHE A 347 11.31 21.23 3.64
CA PHE A 347 10.87 22.57 3.21
C PHE A 347 9.34 22.69 3.31
N ARG A 348 8.82 23.92 3.27
CA ARG A 348 7.38 24.21 3.28
C ARG A 348 7.00 25.11 2.11
N ILE A 349 5.86 24.80 1.52
CA ILE A 349 5.21 25.60 0.47
C ILE A 349 3.90 26.18 1.00
N MET A 350 3.68 27.48 0.81
CA MET A 350 2.41 28.16 1.12
C MET A 350 1.96 28.97 -0.11
N GLY A 351 0.77 29.58 -0.05
CA GLY A 351 0.30 30.52 -1.07
C GLY A 351 -0.91 30.04 -1.89
N ILE A 352 -1.39 28.82 -1.67
CA ILE A 352 -2.58 28.29 -2.32
C ILE A 352 -3.83 29.00 -1.77
N ASP A 353 -4.56 29.72 -2.60
CA ASP A 353 -5.78 30.45 -2.24
C ASP A 353 -6.90 29.46 -1.94
N VAL A 354 -7.59 29.73 -0.84
CA VAL A 354 -8.77 28.99 -0.37
C VAL A 354 -9.91 28.92 -1.41
N SER A 355 -9.96 29.86 -2.35
CA SER A 355 -10.96 29.92 -3.42
C SER A 355 -10.75 28.88 -4.51
N ASN A 356 -9.57 28.27 -4.60
CA ASN A 356 -9.33 27.13 -5.48
C ASN A 356 -10.13 25.89 -5.04
N MET A 357 -10.63 25.87 -3.80
CA MET A 357 -11.41 24.75 -3.23
C MET A 357 -10.74 23.41 -3.54
N LEU A 358 -9.41 23.38 -3.44
CA LEU A 358 -8.65 22.20 -3.78
C LEU A 358 -9.10 21.08 -2.82
N GLU A 359 -9.59 19.97 -3.38
CA GLU A 359 -10.18 18.88 -2.62
C GLU A 359 -9.13 17.79 -2.38
N PRO A 360 -8.98 17.27 -1.15
CA PRO A 360 -7.99 16.28 -0.76
C PRO A 360 -8.22 14.95 -1.43
N THR A 361 -7.82 14.87 -2.68
CA THR A 361 -7.95 13.70 -3.55
C THR A 361 -6.63 13.47 -4.28
N PRO A 362 -6.33 12.23 -4.70
CA PRO A 362 -4.99 11.79 -5.10
C PRO A 362 -4.46 12.34 -6.43
N ASP A 363 -5.09 13.38 -6.99
CA ASP A 363 -4.74 14.03 -8.26
C ASP A 363 -4.58 15.56 -8.10
N ALA A 364 -4.44 16.05 -6.86
CA ALA A 364 -4.70 17.46 -6.53
C ALA A 364 -3.43 18.33 -6.44
N PHE A 365 -2.27 17.81 -6.06
CA PHE A 365 -1.05 18.63 -5.96
C PHE A 365 0.23 17.86 -6.30
N VAL A 366 0.27 17.37 -7.53
CA VAL A 366 1.41 16.62 -8.06
C VAL A 366 2.69 17.45 -8.07
N THR A 367 3.71 16.98 -7.36
CA THR A 367 4.99 17.67 -7.15
C THR A 367 6.16 16.79 -7.59
N GLY A 368 7.06 17.34 -8.40
CA GLY A 368 8.32 16.66 -8.80
C GLY A 368 9.47 17.01 -7.84
N LEU A 369 10.28 16.03 -7.44
CA LEU A 369 11.44 16.20 -6.55
C LEU A 369 12.68 15.50 -7.11
N THR A 370 13.86 16.06 -6.88
CA THR A 370 15.17 15.38 -7.08
C THR A 370 15.94 15.26 -5.76
N PHE A 371 16.96 14.41 -5.71
CA PHE A 371 17.67 14.06 -4.46
C PHE A 371 19.20 14.12 -4.60
N ASP A 372 19.91 14.34 -3.49
CA ASP A 372 21.38 14.51 -3.48
C ASP A 372 22.19 13.19 -3.54
N GLY A 373 21.50 12.06 -3.65
CA GLY A 373 22.09 10.74 -3.79
C GLY A 373 21.05 9.64 -4.06
N SER A 374 21.53 8.45 -4.40
CA SER A 374 20.73 7.24 -4.59
C SER A 374 20.43 6.53 -3.26
N GLY A 375 19.27 5.89 -3.15
CA GLY A 375 18.88 5.09 -1.98
C GLY A 375 17.37 5.04 -1.76
N VAL A 376 16.94 4.33 -0.71
CA VAL A 376 15.53 4.31 -0.30
C VAL A 376 15.22 5.61 0.46
N VAL A 377 14.16 6.30 0.06
CA VAL A 377 13.66 7.52 0.70
C VAL A 377 12.35 7.18 1.43
N ASN A 378 12.27 7.57 2.70
CA ASN A 378 11.02 7.64 3.46
C ASN A 378 10.76 9.10 3.80
N MET A 379 9.64 9.64 3.33
CA MET A 379 9.30 11.06 3.52
C MET A 379 7.83 11.29 3.78
N ASN A 380 7.52 12.42 4.43
CA ASN A 380 6.16 12.89 4.63
C ASN A 380 5.89 14.13 3.78
N GLN A 381 4.65 14.28 3.31
CA GLN A 381 4.11 15.53 2.79
C GLN A 381 2.86 15.90 3.57
N ASN A 382 2.98 16.79 4.56
CA ASN A 382 1.87 17.11 5.45
C ASN A 382 1.12 18.34 4.96
N ALA A 383 -0.20 18.23 4.87
CA ALA A 383 -1.04 19.28 4.32
C ALA A 383 -1.36 20.36 5.40
N VAL A 384 -1.06 21.63 5.13
CA VAL A 384 -1.34 22.79 5.99
C VAL A 384 -2.75 23.35 5.73
N THR A 385 -3.78 22.94 6.48
CA THR A 385 -5.19 23.25 6.17
C THR A 385 -5.73 24.53 6.83
N VAL A 386 -6.70 25.18 6.17
CA VAL A 386 -7.50 26.28 6.73
C VAL A 386 -8.98 25.94 6.61
N PHE A 387 -9.73 26.09 7.71
CA PHE A 387 -11.18 25.87 7.71
C PHE A 387 -11.90 27.00 6.96
N VAL A 388 -12.54 26.68 5.84
CA VAL A 388 -13.46 27.56 5.13
C VAL A 388 -14.89 27.12 5.48
N PRO A 389 -15.70 27.95 6.17
CA PRO A 389 -17.09 27.61 6.43
C PRO A 389 -17.84 27.45 5.11
N ASP A 390 -18.63 26.38 4.97
CA ASP A 390 -19.52 26.19 3.82
C ASP A 390 -20.27 27.49 3.50
N PRO A 391 -20.43 27.85 2.20
CA PRO A 391 -21.33 28.92 1.84
C PRO A 391 -22.72 28.57 2.37
N VAL A 392 -23.17 29.31 3.39
CA VAL A 392 -24.49 29.13 4.01
C VAL A 392 -25.52 28.99 2.91
N SER A 393 -26.10 27.79 2.77
CA SER A 393 -27.10 27.50 1.76
C SER A 393 -28.23 28.54 1.89
N VAL A 394 -28.35 29.43 0.89
CA VAL A 394 -29.47 30.37 0.85
C VAL A 394 -30.74 29.53 0.75
N PRO A 395 -31.71 29.66 1.68
CA PRO A 395 -32.92 28.85 1.64
C PRO A 395 -33.61 29.03 0.29
N THR A 396 -33.75 27.94 -0.48
CA THR A 396 -34.49 27.97 -1.73
C THR A 396 -35.92 28.46 -1.47
N PRO A 397 -36.47 29.42 -2.25
CA PRO A 397 -37.84 29.86 -2.07
C PRO A 397 -38.77 28.66 -2.18
N ASN A 398 -39.64 28.47 -1.18
CA ASN A 398 -40.61 27.38 -1.10
C ASN A 398 -41.25 27.11 -2.47
N THR A 399 -40.83 26.04 -3.14
CA THR A 399 -41.32 25.61 -4.47
C THR A 399 -42.84 25.40 -4.46
N LEU A 400 -43.40 25.10 -3.28
CA LEU A 400 -44.83 25.04 -3.04
C LEU A 400 -45.57 26.37 -3.31
N PHE A 401 -44.94 27.52 -3.00
CA PHE A 401 -45.53 28.85 -3.19
C PHE A 401 -45.52 29.26 -4.67
N LEU A 402 -44.48 28.86 -5.41
CA LEU A 402 -44.38 29.04 -6.87
C LEU A 402 -45.37 28.14 -7.63
N MET A 403 -45.59 26.89 -7.20
CA MET A 403 -46.61 26.03 -7.81
C MET A 403 -48.05 26.48 -7.51
N LEU A 404 -48.33 26.94 -6.28
CA LEU A 404 -49.67 27.45 -5.92
C LEU A 404 -50.03 28.72 -6.69
N SER A 405 -49.08 29.62 -6.92
CA SER A 405 -49.30 30.83 -7.72
C SER A 405 -49.51 30.53 -9.21
N ALA A 406 -48.80 29.54 -9.77
CA ALA A 406 -49.02 29.08 -11.15
C ALA A 406 -50.39 28.39 -11.35
N MET A 407 -50.86 27.60 -10.36
CA MET A 407 -52.19 27.01 -10.41
C MET A 407 -53.32 28.04 -10.28
N PHE A 408 -53.13 29.09 -9.47
CA PHE A 408 -54.13 30.16 -9.37
C PHE A 408 -54.23 30.99 -10.66
N ALA A 409 -53.09 31.26 -11.31
CA ALA A 409 -53.06 31.99 -12.58
C ALA A 409 -53.79 31.24 -13.70
N THR A 410 -53.64 29.91 -13.78
CA THR A 410 -54.31 29.08 -14.81
C THR A 410 -55.82 28.92 -14.55
N LEU A 411 -56.27 28.89 -13.30
CA LEU A 411 -57.70 28.89 -12.94
C LEU A 411 -58.39 30.22 -13.25
N VAL A 412 -57.72 31.35 -13.05
CA VAL A 412 -58.27 32.68 -13.36
C VAL A 412 -58.38 32.91 -14.87
N ILE A 413 -57.44 32.36 -15.67
CA ILE A 413 -57.48 32.45 -17.14
C ILE A 413 -58.61 31.58 -17.73
N ARG A 414 -58.91 30.42 -17.14
CA ARG A 414 -59.99 29.54 -17.61
C ARG A 414 -61.40 30.11 -17.38
N LYS A 415 -61.62 30.92 -16.34
CA LYS A 415 -62.92 31.55 -16.06
C LYS A 415 -63.24 32.78 -16.93
N ARG A 416 -62.30 33.30 -17.73
CA ARG A 416 -62.53 34.44 -18.63
C ARG A 416 -62.89 34.04 -20.07
N LYS A 417 -63.06 32.75 -20.36
CA LYS A 417 -63.42 32.23 -21.70
C LYS A 417 -64.71 31.38 -21.73
N GLN A 418 -65.65 31.63 -20.83
CA GLN A 418 -67.04 31.19 -20.99
C GLN A 418 -68.00 32.36 -20.87
#